data_AF-A0A8J5JSX4-F1
#
_entry.id   AF-A0A8J5JSX4-F1
#
_cell.length_a   1.000
_cell.length_b   1.000
_cell.length_c   1.000
_cell.angle_alpha   90.00
_cell.angle_beta   90.00
_cell.angle_gamma   90.00
#
_symmetry.space_group_name_H-M   'P 1'
#
loop_
_entity.id
_entity.type
_entity.pdbx_description
1 polymer ?
#
loop_
_entity_poly.entity_id
_entity_poly.type
_entity_poly.pdbx_seq_one_letter_code
_entity_poly.pdbx_strand_id
1 'polypeptide(L)' 'MMGGDTDVSSKGIMGVCRSSTQNYLLVVDPHFWGEATEAAALQASDWVKWQPLSDFNESSFYNMCLPQFTSRELNK' A
#
# COMPACT_ATOMS: atom_id res chain seq x y z
N MET A 1 6.81 2.27 1.34
CA MET A 1 6.21 2.21 2.69
C MET A 1 5.43 3.49 2.92
N MET A 2 4.23 3.40 3.50
CA MET A 2 3.41 4.53 3.94
C MET A 2 3.16 4.39 5.45
N GLY A 3 3.23 5.49 6.19
CA GLY A 3 2.85 5.54 7.60
C GLY A 3 2.06 6.81 7.89
N GLY A 4 0.94 6.70 8.60
CA GLY A 4 0.19 7.84 9.09
C GLY A 4 0.57 8.17 10.54
N ASP A 5 0.48 9.45 10.87
CA ASP A 5 0.74 9.95 12.23
C ASP A 5 -0.34 9.48 13.21
N THR A 6 -1.62 9.72 12.88
CA THR A 6 -2.73 9.46 13.81
C THR A 6 -3.44 8.13 13.61
N ASP A 7 -3.27 7.47 12.45
CA ASP A 7 -3.83 6.13 12.22
C ASP A 7 -2.97 5.03 12.85
N VAL A 8 -1.70 5.35 13.20
CA VAL A 8 -0.71 4.46 13.81
C VAL A 8 -0.60 3.12 13.07
N SER A 9 -0.77 3.14 11.75
CA SER A 9 -0.87 1.93 10.95
C SER A 9 0.01 2.03 9.72
N SER A 10 1.16 1.34 9.77
CA SER A 10 2.06 1.26 8.62
C SER A 10 1.48 0.37 7.51
N LYS A 11 1.76 0.73 6.25
CA LYS A 11 1.22 0.05 5.07
C LYS A 11 2.27 -0.07 3.96
N GLY A 12 2.26 -1.19 3.24
CA GLY A 12 2.95 -1.34 1.96
C GLY A 12 2.08 -0.81 0.83
N ILE A 13 2.59 0.11 0.02
CA ILE A 13 1.88 0.59 -1.19
C ILE A 13 2.58 0.01 -2.41
N MET A 14 1.88 -0.83 -3.17
CA MET A 14 2.43 -1.59 -4.28
C MET A 14 1.92 -1.14 -5.66
N GLY A 15 0.93 -0.25 -5.69
CA GLY A 15 0.34 0.21 -6.94
C GLY A 15 -0.63 1.36 -6.75
N VAL A 16 -0.90 2.06 -7.85
CA VAL A 16 -1.91 3.13 -7.94
C VAL A 16 -2.82 2.83 -9.12
N CYS A 17 -4.11 3.06 -8.94
CA CYS A 17 -5.11 2.94 -9.99
C CYS A 17 -6.07 4.13 -9.92
N ARG A 18 -6.54 4.58 -11.07
CA ARG A 18 -7.53 5.64 -11.20
C ARG A 18 -8.71 5.12 -12.01
N SER A 19 -9.90 5.18 -11.44
CA SER A 19 -11.16 4.99 -12.16
C SER A 19 -11.69 6.34 -12.68
N SER A 20 -12.87 6.35 -13.30
CA SER A 20 -13.53 7.59 -13.72
C SER A 20 -13.95 8.49 -12.55
N THR A 21 -14.10 7.93 -11.34
CA THR A 21 -14.68 8.63 -10.19
C THR A 21 -13.77 8.67 -8.96
N GLN A 22 -12.81 7.74 -8.83
CA GLN A 22 -11.99 7.59 -7.63
C GLN A 22 -10.56 7.16 -7.94
N ASN A 23 -9.67 7.41 -6.99
CA ASN A 23 -8.30 6.91 -7.00
C ASN A 23 -8.16 5.84 -5.91
N TYR A 24 -7.31 4.85 -6.19
CA TYR A 24 -7.08 3.70 -5.33
C TYR A 24 -5.59 3.47 -5.16
N LEU A 25 -5.22 2.97 -3.99
CA LEU A 25 -3.90 2.44 -3.70
C LEU A 25 -4.02 0.93 -3.49
N LEU A 26 -3.09 0.16 -4.06
CA LEU A 26 -2.94 -1.24 -3.73
C LEU A 26 -2.15 -1.34 -2.42
N VAL A 27 -2.86 -1.66 -1.35
CA VAL A 27 -2.37 -1.75 0.02
C VAL A 27 -2.01 -3.19 0.34
N VAL A 28 -0.84 -3.38 0.96
CA VAL A 28 -0.41 -4.60 1.65
C VAL A 28 -0.30 -4.26 3.13
N ASP A 29 -1.13 -4.89 3.95
CA ASP A 29 -1.17 -4.67 5.39
C ASP A 29 -0.16 -5.58 6.11
N PRO A 30 0.86 -5.03 6.80
CA PRO A 30 1.90 -5.81 7.46
C PRO A 30 1.47 -6.41 8.81
N HIS A 31 0.26 -6.15 9.30
CA HIS A 31 -0.20 -6.61 10.62
C HIS A 31 -0.80 -8.02 10.60
N PHE A 32 -0.77 -8.72 9.45
CA PHE A 32 -1.18 -10.12 9.38
C PHE A 32 -0.38 -10.97 10.37
N TRP A 33 -1.08 -11.77 11.17
CA TRP A 33 -0.49 -12.72 12.10
C TRP A 33 -0.89 -14.13 11.72
N GLY A 34 0.11 -14.98 11.47
CA GLY A 34 -0.07 -16.37 11.05
C GLY A 34 0.81 -16.74 9.87
N GLU A 35 0.47 -17.84 9.21
CA GLU A 35 1.18 -18.30 8.02
C GLU A 35 0.39 -17.93 6.76
N ALA A 36 1.04 -17.20 5.85
CA ALA A 36 0.47 -16.83 4.56
C ALA A 36 0.74 -17.96 3.55
N THR A 37 -0.15 -18.96 3.51
CA THR A 37 0.01 -20.12 2.63
C THR A 37 -0.27 -19.78 1.15
N GLU A 38 -1.26 -18.91 0.90
CA GLU A 38 -1.68 -18.54 -0.45
C GLU A 38 -2.04 -17.05 -0.56
N ALA A 39 -1.68 -16.43 -1.68
CA ALA A 39 -2.03 -15.03 -1.96
C ALA A 39 -3.55 -14.80 -2.00
N ALA A 40 -4.31 -15.78 -2.48
CA ALA A 40 -5.76 -15.71 -2.55
C ALA A 40 -6.40 -15.58 -1.16
N ALA A 41 -5.86 -16.26 -0.14
CA ALA A 41 -6.35 -16.16 1.23
C ALA A 41 -6.11 -14.76 1.82
N LEU A 42 -4.95 -14.16 1.53
CA LEU A 42 -4.64 -12.79 1.93
C LEU A 42 -5.54 -11.75 1.26
N GLN A 43 -5.82 -11.93 -0.04
CA GLN A 43 -6.72 -11.06 -0.80
C GLN A 43 -8.18 -11.20 -0.31
N ALA A 44 -8.65 -12.43 -0.09
CA ALA A 44 -10.00 -12.70 0.39
C ALA A 44 -10.24 -12.16 1.82
N SER A 45 -9.17 -11.99 2.60
CA SER A 45 -9.20 -11.46 3.97
C SER A 45 -8.74 -10.01 4.05
N ASP A 46 -8.70 -9.28 2.93
CA ASP A 46 -8.38 -7.85 2.85
C ASP A 46 -6.95 -7.43 3.28
N TRP A 47 -6.04 -8.37 3.52
CA TRP A 47 -4.63 -8.07 3.83
C TRP A 47 -3.88 -7.50 2.62
N VAL A 48 -4.35 -7.81 1.40
CA VAL A 48 -3.85 -7.22 0.15
C VAL A 48 -5.04 -6.80 -0.71
N LYS A 49 -5.28 -5.49 -0.85
CA LYS A 49 -6.46 -4.97 -1.54
C LYS A 49 -6.27 -3.62 -2.20
N TRP A 50 -7.13 -3.33 -3.17
CA TRP A 50 -7.32 -1.97 -3.67
C TRP A 50 -8.18 -1.18 -2.69
N GLN A 51 -7.62 -0.16 -2.08
CA GLN A 51 -8.31 0.71 -1.13
C GLN A 51 -8.53 2.09 -1.75
N PRO A 52 -9.77 2.61 -1.80
CA PRO A 52 -10.04 3.95 -2.28
C PRO A 52 -9.42 4.99 -1.32
N LEU A 53 -9.01 6.14 -1.85
CA LEU A 53 -8.40 7.20 -1.03
C LEU A 53 -9.32 7.72 0.09
N SER A 54 -10.64 7.61 -0.09
CA SER A 54 -11.64 8.01 0.92
C SER A 54 -11.62 7.16 2.19
N ASP A 55 -11.05 5.95 2.14
CA ASP A 55 -10.99 5.06 3.30
C ASP A 55 -9.78 5.35 4.19
N PHE A 56 -8.89 6.25 3.77
CA PHE A 56 -7.78 6.71 4.60
C PHE A 56 -8.28 7.83 5.52
N ASN A 57 -7.76 7.87 6.75
CA ASN A 57 -8.12 8.91 7.71
C ASN A 57 -7.70 10.30 7.17
N GLU A 58 -8.69 11.12 6.83
CA GLU A 58 -8.51 12.47 6.28
C GLU A 58 -7.87 13.46 7.27
N SER A 59 -7.94 13.18 8.57
CA SER A 59 -7.31 13.98 9.62
C SER A 59 -5.88 13.54 9.95
N SER A 60 -5.35 12.54 9.23
CA SER A 60 -3.98 12.06 9.39
C SER A 60 -3.06 12.64 8.33
N PHE A 61 -1.84 12.97 8.73
CA PHE A 61 -0.76 13.22 7.79
C PHE A 61 -0.03 11.92 7.47
N TYR A 62 0.22 11.64 6.19
CA TYR A 62 0.89 10.42 5.72
C TYR A 62 2.28 10.71 5.18
N ASN A 63 3.28 9.99 5.69
CA ASN A 63 4.62 9.95 5.15
C ASN A 63 4.75 8.76 4.19
N MET A 64 5.43 8.97 3.06
CA MET A 64 5.78 7.90 2.12
C MET A 64 7.30 7.81 1.96
N CYS A 65 7.82 6.60 2.14
CA CYS A 65 9.18 6.24 1.77
C CYS A 65 9.15 5.48 0.44
N LEU A 66 9.83 6.04 -0.57
CA LEU A 66 9.94 5.53 -1.94
C LEU A 66 11.38 5.06 -2.18
N PRO A 67 11.68 3.76 -2.01
CA PRO A 67 13.01 3.23 -2.25
C PRO A 67 13.46 3.52 -3.68
N GLN A 68 14.65 4.08 -3.84
CA GLN A 68 15.26 4.33 -5.14
C GLN A 68 16.30 3.25 -5.40
N PHE A 69 16.26 2.66 -6.59
CA PHE A 69 17.34 1.81 -7.07
C PHE A 69 18.39 2.68 -7.74
N THR A 70 19.67 2.41 -7.48
CA THR A 70 20.75 3.02 -8.26
C THR A 70 20.62 2.55 -9.70
N SER A 71 20.46 3.47 -10.65
CA SER A 71 20.55 3.11 -12.06
C SER A 71 21.97 2.64 -12.35
N ARG A 72 22.16 1.39 -12.77
CA ARG A 72 23.36 1.08 -13.57
C ARG A 72 23.18 1.83 -14.88
N GLU A 73 24.18 2.62 -15.28
CA GLU A 73 24.17 3.26 -16.60
C GLU A 73 23.86 2.19 -17.65
N LEU A 74 22.74 2.37 -18.35
CA LEU A 74 22.47 1.63 -19.57
C LEU A 74 23.47 2.16 -20.60
N ASN A 75 24.69 1.62 -20.58
CA ASN A 75 25.67 1.85 -21.63
C ASN A 75 25.05 1.42 -22.95
N LYS A 76 24.62 2.41 -23.74
CA LYS A 76 24.18 2.27 -25.13
C LYS A 76 25.38 2.32 -26.04
#